data_AF-A0A660TWF3-F1
#
_entry.id   AF-A0A660TWF3-F1
#
_cell.length_a   1.000
_cell.length_b   1.000
_cell.length_c   1.000
_cell.angle_alpha   90.00
_cell.angle_beta   90.00
_cell.angle_gamma   90.00
#
_symmetry.space_group_name_H-M   'P 1'
#
loop_
_entity.id
_entity.type
_entity.pdbx_description
1 polymer ?
#
loop_
_entity_poly.entity_id
_entity_poly.type
_entity_poly.pdbx_seq_one_letter_code
_entity_poly.pdbx_strand_id
1 'polypeptide(L)'
;MKNEKKQKIEETIKCPKCGSTHLTRDYSRAELVCEDCGLVIDEDFIDHGPEWRAFDSDQREKRARVGAPMTYTIHDKGLSTMIGWKNRDSYGKSIPTRNRAQLYRLRKWQ
;
A
#
# COMPACT_ATOMS: atom_id res chain seq x y z
N MET A 1 9.35 -14.38 -22.18
CA MET A 1 9.92 -13.59 -21.07
C MET A 1 9.44 -12.15 -21.25
N LYS A 2 8.39 -11.74 -20.52
CA LYS A 2 7.86 -10.37 -20.61
C LYS A 2 8.79 -9.44 -19.85
N ASN A 3 9.42 -8.48 -20.54
CA ASN A 3 10.24 -7.45 -19.94
C ASN A 3 9.36 -6.56 -19.05
N GLU A 4 9.46 -6.72 -17.72
CA GLU A 4 8.93 -5.78 -16.75
C GLU A 4 9.70 -4.47 -16.88
N LYS A 5 9.07 -3.47 -17.51
CA LYS A 5 9.59 -2.10 -17.53
C LYS A 5 9.55 -1.57 -16.09
N LYS A 6 10.68 -1.59 -15.38
CA LYS A 6 10.84 -0.81 -14.15
C LYS A 6 10.56 0.65 -14.49
N GLN A 7 9.48 1.21 -13.96
CA GLN A 7 9.24 2.66 -14.00
C GLN A 7 10.42 3.32 -13.28
N LYS A 8 11.26 4.05 -14.03
CA LYS A 8 12.23 4.96 -13.43
C LYS A 8 11.41 6.12 -12.85
N ILE A 9 11.37 6.23 -11.53
CA ILE A 9 10.88 7.44 -10.88
C ILE A 9 11.98 8.48 -11.15
N GLU A 10 11.72 9.40 -12.07
CA GLU A 10 12.62 10.54 -12.31
C GLU A 10 12.45 11.51 -11.15
N GLU A 11 13.22 11.32 -10.08
CA GLU A 11 13.28 12.31 -9.01
C GLU A 11 13.97 13.57 -9.54
N THR A 12 13.21 14.67 -9.66
CA THR A 12 13.78 15.98 -10.02
C THR A 12 14.61 16.50 -8.85
N ILE A 13 15.93 16.32 -8.92
CA ILE A 13 16.87 16.71 -7.84
C ILE A 13 17.30 18.19 -7.96
N LYS A 14 17.08 18.81 -9.13
CA LYS A 14 17.57 20.17 -9.41
C LYS A 14 16.51 21.03 -10.09
N CYS A 15 16.47 22.30 -9.72
CA CYS A 15 15.66 23.31 -10.39
C CYS A 15 16.16 23.55 -11.84
N PRO A 16 15.31 23.46 -12.86
CA PRO A 16 15.71 23.67 -14.25
C PRO A 16 16.08 25.13 -14.56
N LYS A 17 15.63 26.10 -13.75
CA LYS A 17 15.87 27.53 -13.97
C LYS A 17 17.16 28.04 -13.34
N CYS A 18 17.40 27.73 -12.06
CA CYS A 18 18.56 28.26 -11.32
C CYS A 18 19.61 27.19 -10.98
N GLY A 19 19.34 25.91 -11.24
CA GLY A 19 20.25 24.81 -10.92
C GLY A 19 20.34 24.46 -9.42
N SER A 20 19.59 25.15 -8.56
CA SER A 20 19.54 24.88 -7.13
C SER A 20 18.99 23.48 -6.81
N THR A 21 19.49 22.89 -5.74
CA THR A 21 18.98 21.65 -5.12
C THR A 21 18.02 21.93 -3.96
N HIS A 22 17.76 23.20 -3.63
CA HIS A 22 16.87 23.60 -2.55
C HIS A 22 15.41 23.56 -3.01
N LEU A 23 14.85 22.36 -2.99
CA LEU A 23 13.48 22.06 -3.40
C LEU A 23 12.65 21.67 -2.17
N THR A 24 11.55 22.36 -1.96
CA THR A 24 10.61 22.12 -0.87
C THR A 24 9.28 21.62 -1.41
N ARG A 25 8.70 20.65 -0.72
CA ARG A 25 7.39 20.07 -1.05
C ARG A 25 6.32 20.71 -0.19
N ASP A 26 5.37 21.39 -0.82
CA ASP A 26 4.15 21.87 -0.17
C ASP A 26 3.03 20.83 -0.33
N TYR A 27 2.85 20.02 0.72
CA TYR A 27 1.80 18.99 0.77
C TYR A 27 0.37 19.57 0.77
N SER A 28 0.19 20.84 1.11
CA SER A 28 -1.14 21.46 1.14
C SER A 28 -1.67 21.82 -0.24
N ARG A 29 -0.75 22.14 -1.16
CA ARG A 29 -1.04 22.48 -2.56
C ARG A 29 -0.63 21.41 -3.56
N ALA A 30 0.08 20.38 -3.09
CA ALA A 30 0.70 19.35 -3.90
C ALA A 30 1.80 19.86 -4.86
N GLU A 31 2.51 20.91 -4.45
CA GLU A 31 3.51 21.59 -5.28
C GLU A 31 4.95 21.24 -4.84
N LEU A 32 5.87 21.12 -5.80
CA LEU A 32 7.32 21.08 -5.60
C LEU A 32 7.91 22.43 -6.01
N VAL A 33 8.36 23.21 -5.03
CA VAL A 33 8.80 24.60 -5.25
C VAL A 33 10.30 24.71 -4.98
N CYS A 34 11.02 25.43 -5.85
CA CYS A 34 12.38 25.84 -5.57
C CYS A 34 12.38 27.10 -4.70
N GLU A 35 13.00 27.03 -3.50
CA GLU A 35 13.00 28.18 -2.58
C GLU A 35 13.86 29.35 -3.06
N ASP A 36 14.90 29.09 -3.86
CA ASP A 36 15.83 30.13 -4.30
C ASP A 36 15.26 31.03 -5.41
N CYS A 37 14.40 30.47 -6.28
CA CYS A 37 13.88 31.19 -7.44
C CYS A 37 12.36 31.23 -7.55
N GLY A 38 11.64 30.58 -6.63
CA GLY A 38 10.18 30.52 -6.57
C GLY A 38 9.53 29.73 -7.70
N LEU A 39 10.31 28.98 -8.49
CA LEU A 39 9.76 28.17 -9.57
C LEU A 39 9.04 26.95 -9.01
N VAL A 40 7.78 26.77 -9.41
CA VAL A 40 7.05 25.51 -9.23
C VAL A 40 7.50 24.55 -10.32
N ILE A 41 8.07 23.42 -9.90
CA ILE A 41 8.67 22.40 -10.77
C ILE A 41 7.64 21.33 -11.12
N ASP A 42 6.82 20.97 -10.14
CA ASP A 42 5.76 19.98 -10.25
C ASP A 42 4.57 20.45 -9.42
N GLU A 43 3.37 20.21 -9.92
CA GLU A 43 2.10 20.68 -9.36
C GLU A 43 1.15 19.51 -9.04
N ASP A 44 1.53 18.28 -9.40
CA ASP A 44 0.64 17.11 -9.34
C ASP A 44 1.34 15.94 -8.62
N PHE A 45 1.68 16.13 -7.35
CA PHE A 45 2.19 15.05 -6.51
C PHE A 45 1.05 14.22 -5.92
N ILE A 46 1.10 12.89 -6.12
CA ILE A 46 0.15 11.94 -5.55
C ILE A 46 0.60 11.56 -4.14
N ASP A 47 -0.27 11.77 -3.14
CA ASP A 47 -0.07 11.20 -1.81
C ASP A 47 -0.25 9.66 -1.87
N HIS A 48 0.85 8.94 -1.61
CA HIS A 48 0.85 7.48 -1.51
C HIS A 48 0.48 6.96 -0.10
N GLY A 49 0.08 7.85 0.80
CA GLY A 49 -0.44 7.52 2.11
C GLY A 49 -1.81 6.82 2.06
N PRO A 50 -2.31 6.35 3.23
CA PRO A 50 -3.64 5.75 3.31
C PRO A 50 -4.72 6.77 2.90
N GLU A 51 -5.65 6.37 2.03
CA GLU A 51 -6.75 7.27 1.63
C GLU A 51 -7.69 7.62 2.79
N TRP A 52 -7.67 6.81 3.86
CA TRP A 52 -8.47 7.02 5.06
C TRP A 52 -7.63 7.67 6.16
N ARG A 53 -8.25 8.62 6.87
CA ARG A 53 -7.66 9.23 8.05
C ARG A 53 -7.90 8.36 9.28
N ALA A 54 -6.91 8.22 10.17
CA ALA A 54 -7.09 7.67 11.51
C ALA A 54 -6.31 8.51 12.51
N PHE A 55 -6.88 8.73 13.69
CA PHE A 55 -6.24 9.51 14.75
C PHE A 55 -5.63 8.61 15.83
N ASP A 56 -6.07 7.37 15.90
CA ASP A 56 -5.65 6.38 16.89
C ASP A 56 -5.37 5.03 16.20
N SER A 57 -4.56 4.17 16.83
CA SER A 57 -4.21 2.84 16.32
C SER A 57 -5.42 1.95 16.10
N ASP A 58 -6.43 2.01 16.96
CA ASP A 58 -7.63 1.18 16.83
C ASP A 58 -8.47 1.59 15.62
N GLN A 59 -8.54 2.89 15.35
CA GLN A 59 -9.20 3.40 14.15
C GLN A 59 -8.45 3.02 12.89
N ARG A 60 -7.12 3.00 12.96
CA ARG A 60 -6.25 2.57 11.88
C ARG A 60 -6.53 1.13 11.48
N GLU A 61 -6.58 0.23 12.46
CA GLU A 61 -6.80 -1.20 12.23
C GLU A 61 -8.21 -1.49 11.68
N LYS A 62 -9.24 -0.79 12.19
CA LYS A 62 -10.62 -0.95 11.71
C LYS A 62 -10.85 -0.43 10.28
N ARG A 63 -10.10 0.61 9.87
CA ARG A 63 -10.24 1.24 8.55
C ARG A 63 -9.32 0.63 7.50
N ALA A 64 -8.23 -0.02 7.92
CA ALA A 64 -7.33 -0.71 7.02
C ALA A 64 -8.08 -1.80 6.25
N ARG A 65 -8.07 -1.69 4.92
CA ARG A 65 -8.62 -2.70 4.01
C ARG A 65 -7.58 -3.72 3.56
N VAL A 66 -6.32 -3.46 3.89
CA VAL A 66 -5.17 -4.28 3.53
C VAL A 66 -4.60 -4.96 4.75
N GLY A 67 -3.94 -6.09 4.54
CA GLY A 67 -3.24 -6.81 5.60
C GLY A 67 -1.93 -6.12 6.02
N ALA A 68 -1.11 -6.86 6.76
CA ALA A 68 0.22 -6.44 7.15
C ALA A 68 1.11 -6.12 5.93
N PRO A 69 2.07 -5.19 6.05
CA PRO A 69 3.01 -4.90 4.97
C PRO A 69 3.85 -6.14 4.62
N MET A 70 4.14 -6.30 3.33
CA MET A 70 5.02 -7.37 2.86
C MET A 70 6.46 -7.09 3.28
N THR A 71 7.19 -8.12 3.72
CA THR A 71 8.62 -8.01 4.07
C THR A 71 9.41 -9.20 3.55
N TYR A 72 10.59 -8.95 2.98
CA TYR A 72 11.50 -9.99 2.51
C TYR A 72 12.10 -10.85 3.63
N THR A 73 11.96 -10.43 4.88
CA THR A 73 12.44 -11.17 6.05
C THR A 73 11.57 -12.38 6.42
N ILE A 74 10.39 -12.52 5.81
CA ILE A 74 9.44 -13.61 6.06
C ILE A 74 9.25 -14.42 4.77
N HIS A 75 9.09 -15.73 4.89
CA HIS A 75 8.75 -16.60 3.76
C HIS A 75 7.51 -16.09 3.01
N ASP A 76 7.54 -16.22 1.69
CA ASP A 76 6.50 -15.71 0.78
C ASP A 76 6.16 -14.24 1.00
N LYS A 77 7.12 -13.45 1.50
CA LYS A 77 6.99 -12.04 1.83
C LYS A 77 5.90 -11.73 2.87
N GLY A 78 5.49 -12.73 3.67
CA GLY A 78 4.37 -12.61 4.60
C GLY A 78 2.99 -12.66 3.94
N LEU A 79 2.89 -13.12 2.68
CA LEU A 79 1.62 -13.29 1.96
C LEU A 79 0.84 -14.56 2.35
N SER A 80 1.01 -15.04 3.57
CA SER A 80 0.21 -16.15 4.09
C SER A 80 -1.11 -15.63 4.67
N THR A 81 -2.17 -16.42 4.54
CA THR A 81 -3.48 -16.12 5.13
C THR A 81 -3.92 -17.29 5.99
N MET A 82 -4.65 -17.06 7.08
CA MET A 82 -5.20 -18.14 7.90
C MET A 82 -6.67 -18.37 7.59
N ILE A 83 -7.04 -19.61 7.26
CA ILE A 83 -8.44 -19.98 7.08
C ILE A 83 -9.11 -20.08 8.46
N GLY A 84 -10.02 -19.13 8.75
CA GLY A 84 -10.77 -19.11 10.00
C GLY A 84 -11.58 -20.40 10.27
N TRP A 85 -11.76 -20.73 11.54
CA TRP A 85 -12.49 -21.93 11.99
C TRP A 85 -14.00 -21.87 11.72
N LYS A 86 -14.55 -20.66 11.54
CA LYS A 86 -15.97 -20.46 11.24
C LYS A 86 -16.31 -21.12 9.91
N ASN A 87 -17.27 -22.03 9.92
CA ASN A 87 -17.76 -22.70 8.70
C ASN A 87 -18.78 -21.81 7.98
N ARG A 88 -18.40 -20.56 7.68
CA ARG A 88 -19.18 -19.60 6.91
C ARG A 88 -18.35 -19.07 5.75
N ASP A 89 -19.00 -18.84 4.62
CA ASP A 89 -18.38 -18.21 3.46
C ASP A 89 -18.28 -16.68 3.64
N SER A 90 -17.66 -16.00 2.66
CA SER A 90 -17.51 -14.54 2.63
C SER A 90 -18.87 -13.80 2.65
N TYR A 91 -19.91 -14.43 2.12
CA TYR A 91 -21.28 -13.91 2.13
C TYR A 91 -22.06 -14.24 3.42
N GLY A 92 -21.42 -14.89 4.40
CA GLY A 92 -22.00 -15.26 5.68
C GLY A 92 -22.86 -16.52 5.67
N LYS A 93 -23.00 -17.23 4.54
CA LYS A 93 -23.75 -18.49 4.44
C LYS A 93 -22.98 -19.64 5.07
N SER A 94 -23.69 -20.56 5.70
CA SER A 94 -23.09 -21.75 6.29
C SER A 94 -22.55 -22.69 5.22
N ILE A 95 -21.32 -23.17 5.40
CA ILE A 95 -20.69 -24.09 4.48
C ILE A 95 -21.38 -25.47 4.57
N PRO A 96 -21.80 -26.07 3.43
CA PRO A 96 -22.49 -27.34 3.41
C PRO A 96 -21.60 -28.46 3.95
N THR A 97 -22.20 -29.44 4.63
CA THR A 97 -21.49 -30.53 5.34
C THR A 97 -20.50 -31.27 4.45
N ARG A 98 -20.84 -31.51 3.18
CA ARG A 98 -19.97 -32.17 2.20
C ARG A 98 -18.61 -31.47 2.04
N ASN A 99 -18.58 -30.14 2.13
CA ASN A 99 -17.38 -29.35 1.90
C ASN A 99 -16.57 -29.13 3.19
N ARG A 100 -17.14 -29.41 4.37
CA ARG A 100 -16.47 -29.19 5.66
C ARG A 100 -15.22 -30.05 5.82
N ALA A 101 -15.24 -31.29 5.33
CA ALA A 101 -14.09 -32.18 5.38
C ALA A 101 -12.92 -31.65 4.53
N GLN A 102 -13.21 -31.04 3.38
CA GLN A 102 -12.19 -30.44 2.52
C GLN A 102 -11.58 -29.20 3.18
N LEU A 103 -12.41 -28.32 3.75
CA LEU A 103 -11.94 -27.14 4.49
C LEU A 103 -11.12 -27.50 5.71
N TYR A 104 -11.47 -28.56 6.44
CA TYR A 104 -10.66 -29.05 7.55
C TYR A 104 -9.25 -29.45 7.09
N ARG A 105 -9.13 -30.13 5.96
CA ARG A 105 -7.82 -30.47 5.38
C ARG A 105 -7.04 -29.23 4.99
N LEU A 106 -7.68 -28.25 4.34
CA LEU A 106 -7.04 -26.99 3.96
C LEU A 106 -6.52 -26.22 5.18
N ARG A 107 -7.27 -26.21 6.29
CA ARG A 107 -6.83 -25.60 7.56
C ARG A 107 -5.64 -26.32 8.19
N LYS A 108 -5.61 -27.65 8.10
CA LYS A 108 -4.60 -28.49 8.76
C LYS A 108 -3.25 -28.45 8.02
N TRP A 109 -3.29 -28.36 6.70
CA TRP A 109 -2.12 -28.51 5.83
C TRP A 109 -1.74 -27.20 5.11
N GLN A 110 -2.09 -26.06 5.71
CA GLN A 110 -1.60 -24.75 5.30
C GLN A 110 -0.18 -24.50 5.80
#